data_AF-A0A2V8DE33-F1
#
_entry.id   AF-A0A2V8DE33-F1
#
_cell.length_a   1.000
_cell.length_b   1.000
_cell.length_c   1.000
_cell.angle_alpha   90.00
_cell.angle_beta   90.00
_cell.angle_gamma   90.00
#
_symmetry.space_group_name_H-M   'P 1'
#
loop_
_entity.id
_entity.type
_entity.pdbx_description
1 polymer ?
#
loop_
_entity_poly.entity_id
_entity_poly.type
_entity_poly.pdbx_seq_one_letter_code
_entity_poly.pdbx_strand_id
1 'polypeptide(L)'
;MLSSAVVGRAAAPEAGQSSDRSNQEIVQALKDLRSAITAPQSFPEIARVRTKQIEFLRGQGKFPDFIEVGIDTWFGVYDWHVRHLQPIALGRDPSGRYTIALLTTTLILRVDSDQNFIGVPFDTAR
;
A
#
# COMPACT_ATOMS: atom_id res chain seq x y z
N MET A 1 7.61 -78.43 -20.39
CA MET A 1 6.87 -77.25 -19.92
C MET A 1 7.58 -76.02 -20.46
N LEU A 2 6.97 -75.30 -21.39
CA LEU A 2 7.54 -74.08 -22.01
C LEU A 2 6.88 -72.88 -21.32
N SER A 3 7.65 -72.14 -20.52
CA SER A 3 7.17 -70.94 -19.82
C SER A 3 7.40 -69.72 -20.70
N SER A 4 6.30 -69.12 -21.19
CA SER A 4 6.33 -67.93 -22.03
C SER A 4 6.44 -66.67 -21.16
N ALA A 5 7.45 -65.85 -21.39
CA ALA A 5 7.63 -64.58 -20.70
C ALA A 5 6.79 -63.49 -21.39
N VAL A 6 5.80 -62.95 -20.68
CA VAL A 6 5.09 -61.73 -21.08
C VAL A 6 6.00 -60.54 -20.79
N VAL A 7 6.63 -59.99 -21.83
CA VAL A 7 7.30 -58.69 -21.76
C VAL A 7 6.21 -57.62 -21.76
N GLY A 8 5.89 -57.11 -20.57
CA GLY A 8 5.04 -55.92 -20.41
C GLY A 8 5.77 -54.69 -20.95
N ARG A 9 5.23 -54.10 -22.02
CA ARG A 9 5.66 -52.81 -22.57
C ARG A 9 5.33 -51.72 -21.55
N ALA A 10 6.34 -51.15 -20.90
CA ALA A 10 6.18 -49.95 -20.11
C ALA A 10 5.73 -48.80 -21.03
N ALA A 11 4.51 -48.31 -20.81
CA ALA A 11 4.02 -47.09 -21.43
C ALA A 11 4.84 -45.92 -20.87
N ALA A 12 5.28 -45.01 -21.74
CA ALA A 12 5.85 -43.72 -21.35
C ALA A 12 4.76 -42.64 -21.47
N PRO A 13 4.26 -42.11 -20.34
CA PRO A 13 3.51 -40.86 -20.35
C PRO A 13 4.00 -39.95 -19.23
N GLU A 14 5.18 -39.32 -19.36
CA GLU A 14 5.65 -38.40 -18.31
C GLU A 14 6.03 -37.00 -18.83
N ALA A 15 6.59 -36.89 -20.05
CA ALA A 15 7.05 -35.59 -20.57
C ALA A 15 5.91 -34.59 -20.89
N GLY A 16 4.80 -35.05 -21.48
CA GLY A 16 3.67 -34.18 -21.84
C GLY A 16 2.84 -33.71 -20.64
N GLN A 17 2.60 -34.61 -19.68
CA GLN A 17 1.82 -34.30 -18.47
C GLN A 17 2.57 -33.34 -17.54
N SER A 18 3.90 -33.47 -17.44
CA SER A 18 4.72 -32.52 -16.68
C SER A 18 4.69 -31.12 -17.29
N SER A 19 4.76 -31.00 -18.61
CA SER A 19 4.73 -29.69 -19.29
C SER A 19 3.37 -29.00 -19.14
N ASP A 20 2.28 -29.74 -19.22
CA ASP A 20 0.93 -29.18 -19.06
C ASP A 20 0.68 -28.70 -17.63
N ARG A 21 1.17 -29.43 -16.64
CA ARG A 21 1.10 -29.01 -15.23
C ARG A 21 1.89 -27.73 -14.98
N SER A 22 3.11 -27.63 -15.49
CA SER A 22 3.92 -26.41 -15.39
C SER A 22 3.26 -25.22 -16.10
N ASN A 23 2.65 -25.45 -17.27
CA ASN A 23 1.91 -24.39 -17.97
C ASN A 23 0.69 -23.91 -17.15
N GLN A 24 -0.03 -24.82 -16.49
CA GLN A 24 -1.14 -24.47 -15.61
C GLN A 24 -0.67 -23.64 -14.40
N GLU A 25 0.44 -24.01 -13.77
CA GLU A 25 1.04 -23.27 -12.66
C GLU A 25 1.45 -21.85 -13.08
N ILE A 26 2.06 -21.70 -14.27
CA ILE A 26 2.42 -20.39 -14.83
C ILE A 26 1.17 -19.53 -15.07
N VAL A 27 0.13 -20.10 -15.70
CA VAL A 27 -1.12 -19.37 -15.95
C VAL A 27 -1.78 -18.94 -14.64
N GLN A 28 -1.73 -19.77 -13.60
CA GLN A 28 -2.25 -19.41 -12.29
C GLN A 28 -1.44 -18.27 -11.66
N ALA A 29 -0.11 -18.35 -11.65
CA ALA A 29 0.74 -17.27 -11.14
C ALA A 29 0.51 -15.93 -11.88
N LEU A 30 0.27 -15.97 -13.19
CA LEU A 30 -0.07 -14.79 -13.98
C LEU A 30 -1.45 -14.21 -13.61
N LYS A 31 -2.45 -15.06 -13.34
CA LYS A 31 -3.76 -14.61 -12.85
C LYS A 31 -3.67 -13.99 -11.45
N ASP A 32 -2.84 -14.55 -10.58
CA ASP A 32 -2.62 -14.05 -9.23
C ASP A 32 -1.91 -12.69 -9.27
N LEU A 33 -0.87 -12.55 -10.11
CA LEU A 33 -0.22 -11.27 -10.37
C LEU A 33 -1.18 -10.22 -10.92
N ARG A 34 -1.99 -10.58 -11.93
CA ARG A 34 -3.00 -9.66 -12.48
C ARG A 34 -4.00 -9.23 -11.39
N SER A 35 -4.47 -10.18 -10.58
CA SER A 35 -5.39 -9.89 -9.47
C SER A 35 -4.76 -8.92 -8.48
N ALA A 36 -3.51 -9.15 -8.08
CA ALA A 36 -2.78 -8.25 -7.17
C ALA A 36 -2.58 -6.84 -7.75
N ILE A 37 -2.29 -6.73 -9.05
CA ILE A 37 -2.12 -5.43 -9.73
C ILE A 37 -3.46 -4.67 -9.84
N THR A 38 -4.55 -5.39 -10.13
CA THR A 38 -5.88 -4.78 -10.33
C THR A 38 -6.70 -4.64 -9.05
N ALA A 39 -6.22 -5.18 -7.92
CA ALA A 39 -6.91 -5.10 -6.64
C ALA A 39 -7.14 -3.62 -6.26
N PRO A 40 -8.34 -3.27 -5.79
CA PRO A 40 -8.60 -1.93 -5.28
C PRO A 40 -7.60 -1.58 -4.19
N GLN A 41 -6.82 -0.52 -4.41
CA GLN A 41 -5.81 -0.10 -3.45
C GLN A 41 -6.48 0.65 -2.30
N SER A 42 -6.39 0.08 -1.10
CA SER A 42 -6.76 0.76 0.14
C SER A 42 -5.51 1.31 0.81
N PHE A 43 -5.56 2.55 1.28
CA PHE A 43 -4.42 3.19 1.95
C PHE A 43 -4.81 3.54 3.39
N PRO A 44 -4.91 2.54 4.29
CA PRO A 44 -5.40 2.74 5.66
C PRO A 44 -4.55 3.75 6.44
N GLU A 45 -3.25 3.82 6.17
CA GLU A 45 -2.29 4.69 6.86
C GLU A 45 -2.63 6.18 6.71
N ILE A 46 -3.20 6.56 5.56
CA ILE A 46 -3.55 7.94 5.25
C ILE A 46 -5.06 8.16 5.17
N ALA A 47 -5.87 7.12 5.37
CA ALA A 47 -7.32 7.17 5.22
C ALA A 47 -7.95 8.24 6.14
N ARG A 48 -7.55 8.27 7.42
CA ARG A 48 -8.11 9.22 8.39
C ARG A 48 -7.69 10.67 8.08
N VAL A 49 -6.48 10.88 7.61
CA VAL A 49 -6.01 12.21 7.16
C VAL A 49 -6.81 12.66 5.93
N ARG A 50 -7.02 11.77 4.96
CA ARG A 50 -7.85 12.05 3.79
C ARG A 50 -9.30 12.37 4.15
N THR A 51 -9.88 11.69 5.15
CA THR A 51 -11.22 12.03 5.65
C THR A 51 -11.28 13.50 6.08
N LYS A 52 -10.29 13.98 6.84
CA LYS A 52 -10.21 15.39 7.26
C LYS A 52 -9.97 16.35 6.10
N GLN A 53 -9.13 15.99 5.14
CA GLN A 53 -8.94 16.75 3.90
C GLN A 53 -10.25 16.88 3.10
N ILE A 54 -11.03 15.80 2.97
CA ILE A 54 -12.31 15.78 2.25
C ILE A 54 -13.36 16.63 2.99
N GLU A 55 -13.45 16.51 4.31
CA GLU A 55 -14.34 17.34 5.14
C GLU A 55 -14.04 18.84 4.92
N PHE A 56 -12.76 19.21 4.98
CA PHE A 56 -12.33 20.59 4.76
C PHE A 56 -12.60 21.05 3.32
N LEU A 57 -12.28 20.22 2.33
CA LEU A 57 -12.50 20.50 0.90
C LEU A 57 -13.97 20.77 0.58
N ARG A 58 -14.88 19.98 1.15
CA ARG A 58 -16.33 20.21 0.99
C ARG A 58 -16.79 21.53 1.57
N GLY A 59 -16.17 21.99 2.65
CA GLY A 59 -16.51 23.24 3.32
C GLY A 59 -15.87 24.48 2.70
N GLN A 60 -14.62 24.39 2.24
CA GLN A 60 -13.79 25.54 1.84
C GLN A 60 -13.49 25.59 0.33
N GLY A 61 -13.81 24.55 -0.43
CA GLY A 61 -13.51 24.48 -1.87
C GLY A 61 -12.03 24.32 -2.21
N LYS A 62 -11.16 24.12 -1.20
CA LYS A 62 -9.74 23.79 -1.35
C LYS A 62 -9.28 22.79 -0.30
N PHE A 63 -8.13 22.16 -0.52
CA PHE A 63 -7.46 21.37 0.51
C PHE A 63 -6.92 22.27 1.63
N PRO A 64 -6.82 21.76 2.87
CA PRO A 64 -6.19 22.50 3.96
C PRO A 64 -4.68 22.58 3.76
N ASP A 65 -4.09 23.70 4.19
CA ASP A 65 -2.64 23.87 4.11
C ASP A 65 -1.92 23.02 5.18
N PHE A 66 -2.51 22.87 6.36
CA PHE A 66 -1.92 22.16 7.50
C PHE A 66 -2.90 21.24 8.24
N ILE A 67 -2.37 20.14 8.77
CA ILE A 67 -3.04 19.28 9.77
C ILE A 67 -2.02 18.86 10.82
N GLU A 68 -2.34 19.01 12.09
CA GLU A 68 -1.52 18.47 13.18
C GLU A 68 -1.85 16.99 13.41
N VAL A 69 -0.83 16.15 13.58
CA VAL A 69 -0.99 14.69 13.74
C VAL A 69 -0.08 14.13 14.83
N GLY A 70 -0.53 13.03 15.45
CA GLY A 70 0.26 12.25 16.41
C GLY A 70 1.31 11.37 15.74
N ILE A 71 2.19 10.77 16.55
CA ILE A 71 3.37 10.05 16.08
C ILE A 71 3.06 8.84 15.19
N ASP A 72 2.06 8.03 15.51
CA ASP A 72 1.70 6.84 14.72
C ASP A 72 1.11 7.23 13.37
N THR A 73 0.29 8.29 13.34
CA THR A 73 -0.26 8.80 12.09
C THR A 73 0.84 9.39 11.21
N TRP A 74 1.81 10.09 11.80
CA TRP A 74 2.94 10.68 11.07
C TRP A 74 3.83 9.59 10.45
N PHE A 75 4.22 8.56 11.22
CA PHE A 75 4.99 7.44 10.70
C PHE A 75 4.21 6.59 9.70
N GLY A 76 2.88 6.42 9.89
CA GLY A 76 2.04 5.75 8.91
C GLY A 76 2.06 6.47 7.55
N VAL A 77 2.05 7.80 7.54
CA VAL A 77 2.17 8.59 6.30
C VAL A 77 3.57 8.43 5.68
N TYR A 78 4.63 8.45 6.50
CA TYR A 78 6.00 8.19 6.03
C TYR A 78 6.12 6.81 5.37
N ASP A 79 5.64 5.76 6.05
CA ASP A 79 5.66 4.38 5.57
C ASP A 79 4.83 4.22 4.29
N TRP A 80 3.71 4.94 4.19
CA TRP A 80 2.92 4.98 2.97
C TRP A 80 3.72 5.53 1.80
N HIS A 81 4.46 6.63 1.98
CA HIS A 81 5.31 7.17 0.91
C HIS A 81 6.41 6.18 0.51
N VAL A 82 7.09 5.56 1.49
CA VAL A 82 8.13 4.56 1.24
C VAL A 82 7.56 3.37 0.46
N ARG A 83 6.44 2.80 0.91
CA ARG A 83 5.82 1.63 0.31
C ARG A 83 5.36 1.87 -1.13
N HIS A 84 4.89 3.08 -1.42
CA HIS A 84 4.33 3.44 -2.74
C HIS A 84 5.29 4.27 -3.60
N LEU A 85 6.56 4.36 -3.18
CA LEU A 85 7.62 5.08 -3.88
C LEU A 85 7.22 6.53 -4.22
N GLN A 86 6.45 7.16 -3.35
CA GLN A 86 6.04 8.54 -3.51
C GLN A 86 7.14 9.48 -3.00
N PRO A 87 7.34 10.65 -3.63
CA PRO A 87 8.31 11.63 -3.15
C PRO A 87 8.03 12.05 -1.70
N ILE A 88 9.02 11.88 -0.83
CA ILE A 88 8.94 12.29 0.58
C ILE A 88 9.52 13.69 0.71
N ALA A 89 8.68 14.66 1.07
CA ALA A 89 9.12 16.00 1.45
C ALA A 89 9.00 16.15 2.98
N LEU A 90 10.15 16.12 3.66
CA LEU A 90 10.27 16.36 5.10
C LEU A 90 10.75 17.78 5.36
N GLY A 91 10.35 18.35 6.49
CA GLY A 91 10.82 19.66 6.91
C GLY A 91 10.60 19.93 8.38
N ARG A 92 10.62 21.22 8.73
CA ARG A 92 10.21 21.72 10.04
C ARG A 92 9.33 22.96 9.87
N ASP A 93 8.34 23.11 10.73
CA ASP A 93 7.55 24.34 10.82
C ASP A 93 8.35 25.46 11.51
N PRO A 94 7.86 26.71 11.55
CA PRO A 94 8.55 27.81 12.23
C PRO A 94 8.79 27.57 13.73
N SER A 95 8.01 26.68 14.36
CA SER A 95 8.18 26.27 15.76
C SER A 95 9.19 25.11 15.92
N GLY A 96 9.81 24.66 14.83
CA GLY A 96 10.79 23.58 14.83
C GLY A 96 10.20 22.17 14.87
N ARG A 97 8.88 22.02 14.75
CA ARG A 97 8.20 20.71 14.73
C ARG A 97 8.39 20.05 13.37
N TYR A 98 8.60 18.73 13.35
CA TYR A 98 8.77 17.99 12.11
C TYR A 98 7.52 18.04 11.23
N THR A 99 7.73 18.18 9.93
CA THR A 99 6.65 18.20 8.94
C THR A 99 6.87 17.15 7.85
N ILE A 100 5.77 16.65 7.28
CA ILE A 100 5.75 15.80 6.09
C ILE A 100 4.64 16.25 5.15
N ALA A 101 4.93 16.37 3.86
CA ALA A 101 3.90 16.68 2.87
C ALA A 101 3.04 15.45 2.54
N LEU A 102 1.72 15.65 2.42
CA LEU A 102 0.78 14.67 1.88
C LEU A 102 -0.19 15.38 0.93
N LEU A 103 -0.03 15.13 -0.38
CA LEU A 103 -0.67 15.91 -1.44
C LEU A 103 -0.32 17.40 -1.30
N THR A 104 -1.32 18.26 -1.12
CA THR A 104 -1.16 19.71 -0.94
C THR A 104 -1.14 20.13 0.53
N THR A 105 -1.31 19.20 1.46
CA THR A 105 -1.37 19.47 2.91
C THR A 105 -0.04 19.12 3.57
N THR A 106 0.45 20.01 4.44
CA THR A 106 1.60 19.76 5.30
C THR A 106 1.12 19.19 6.64
N LEU A 107 1.55 17.97 6.98
CA LEU A 107 1.26 17.37 8.27
C LEU A 107 2.33 17.76 9.28
N ILE A 108 1.93 18.28 10.43
CA ILE A 108 2.83 18.73 11.50
C ILE A 108 2.79 17.75 12.67
N LEU A 109 3.95 17.24 13.06
CA LEU A 109 4.06 16.28 14.16
C LEU A 109 3.83 16.95 15.52
N ARG A 110 2.85 16.43 16.28
CA ARG A 110 2.61 16.73 17.69
C ARG A 110 3.08 15.54 18.53
N VAL A 111 4.33 15.59 18.98
CA VAL A 111 4.91 14.53 19.82
C VAL A 111 4.23 14.38 21.19
N ASP A 112 3.63 15.47 21.68
CA ASP A 112 2.97 15.50 22.99
C ASP A 112 1.47 15.11 22.93
N SER A 113 0.92 14.95 21.72
CA SER A 113 -0.47 14.51 21.53
C SER A 113 -0.58 12.98 21.57
N ASP A 114 -1.80 12.47 21.69
CA ASP A 114 -2.08 11.03 21.54
C ASP A 114 -1.47 10.47 20.24
N GLN A 115 -1.01 9.22 20.28
CA GLN A 115 -0.28 8.61 19.16
C GLN A 115 -1.06 8.66 17.83
N ASN A 116 -2.38 8.44 17.91
CA ASN A 116 -3.30 8.42 16.77
C ASN A 116 -4.07 9.74 16.60
N PHE A 117 -3.61 10.82 17.21
CA PHE A 117 -4.22 12.15 17.12
C PHE A 117 -4.27 12.67 15.68
N ILE A 118 -5.39 13.27 15.32
CA ILE A 118 -5.56 14.04 14.08
C ILE A 118 -6.32 15.30 14.44
N GLY A 119 -5.66 16.44 14.30
CA GLY A 119 -6.19 17.75 14.60
C GLY A 119 -7.18 18.25 13.55
N VAL A 120 -7.77 19.41 13.84
CA VAL A 120 -8.63 20.13 12.90
C VAL A 120 -7.75 20.75 11.80
N PRO A 121 -8.08 20.59 10.51
CA PRO A 121 -7.32 21.21 9.43
C PRO A 121 -7.42 22.75 9.41
N PHE A 122 -6.37 23.42 8.96
CA PHE A 122 -6.30 24.89 8.92
C PHE A 122 -5.35 25.41 7.83
N ASP A 123 -5.50 26.69 7.47
CA ASP A 123 -4.77 27.32 6.36
C ASP A 123 -3.64 28.27 6.81
N THR A 124 -3.76 28.89 7.98
CA THR A 124 -2.82 29.91 8.45
C THR A 124 -1.90 29.35 9.52
N ALA A 125 -0.58 29.43 9.31
CA ALA A 125 0.39 29.15 10.36
C ALA A 125 0.09 30.05 11.57
N ARG A 126 -0.29 29.42 12.70
CA ARG A 126 -0.36 30.11 13.99
C ARG A 126 1.04 30.43 14.49
#